data_AF-A0A7Y9EHK7-F1
#
_entry.id   AF-A0A7Y9EHK7-F1
#
_cell.length_a   1.000
_cell.length_b   1.000
_cell.length_c   1.000
_cell.angle_alpha   90.00
_cell.angle_beta   90.00
_cell.angle_gamma   90.00
#
_symmetry.space_group_name_H-M   'P 1'
#
loop_
_entity.id
_entity.type
_entity.pdbx_description
1 polymer ?
#
loop_
_entity_poly.entity_id
_entity_poly.type
_entity_poly.pdbx_seq_one_letter_code
_entity_poly.pdbx_strand_id
1 'polypeptide(L)'
;MHARDSLDPSRSMWHFIAVQLRRHRETNGMSGQALGDLLDCDRSTVSRYESATLRLKPTHAETVDRLWNTGGMFTNLVGFAGLADEGDWLASLAAFERRASRIRMWEPTVIPGLLQTPDYARAALTAGPANDLSADLERRMARRSAVFDRETPPRVTAFLNWAALAQLIGSREIMRDQIAHLLTLGELPRVSIRVVENQAGAHPGPRRADHRPHGGRPRSRL
;
A
#
# COMPACT_ATOMS: atom_id res chain seq x y z
N MET A 1 28.94 21.13 -0.26
CA MET A 1 28.50 19.96 0.53
C MET A 1 28.41 18.79 -0.43
N HIS A 2 29.24 17.75 -0.30
CA HIS A 2 29.24 16.66 -1.27
C HIS A 2 28.00 15.79 -1.05
N ALA A 3 27.29 15.38 -2.12
CA ALA A 3 26.07 14.56 -2.04
C ALA A 3 26.24 13.23 -1.30
N ARG A 4 27.50 12.82 -1.04
CA ARG A 4 27.88 11.62 -0.28
C ARG A 4 27.80 11.83 1.24
N ASP A 5 27.88 13.08 1.72
CA ASP A 5 27.85 13.41 3.15
C ASP A 5 26.42 13.57 3.68
N SER A 6 25.42 13.53 2.80
CA SER A 6 23.99 13.69 3.13
C SER A 6 23.19 12.38 3.12
N LEU A 7 23.84 11.22 3.00
CA LEU A 7 23.16 9.92 3.00
C LEU A 7 22.73 9.54 4.43
N ASP A 8 21.48 9.11 4.58
CA ASP A 8 20.94 8.52 5.81
C ASP A 8 20.48 7.07 5.58
N PRO A 9 21.37 6.08 5.79
CA PRO A 9 21.07 4.66 5.63
C PRO A 9 20.04 4.11 6.62
N SER A 10 19.78 4.81 7.72
CA SER A 10 18.84 4.34 8.75
C SER A 10 17.39 4.65 8.38
N ARG A 11 17.17 5.60 7.46
CA ARG A 11 15.84 6.11 7.07
C ARG A 11 15.46 5.87 5.61
N SER A 12 16.41 5.46 4.76
CA SER A 12 16.15 5.20 3.34
C SER A 12 16.87 3.93 2.87
N MET A 13 16.08 3.00 2.31
CA MET A 13 16.63 1.76 1.77
C MET A 13 17.58 2.03 0.59
N TRP A 14 17.29 3.05 -0.23
CA TRP A 14 18.19 3.46 -1.32
C TRP A 14 19.50 4.08 -0.82
N HIS A 15 19.47 4.83 0.28
CA HIS A 15 20.70 5.30 0.93
C HIS A 15 21.50 4.12 1.51
N PHE A 16 20.81 3.13 2.10
CA PHE A 16 21.45 1.93 2.60
C PHE A 16 22.12 1.12 1.47
N ILE A 17 21.43 0.91 0.35
CA ILE A 17 21.98 0.24 -0.84
C ILE A 17 23.23 0.98 -1.34
N ALA A 18 23.15 2.31 -1.47
CA ALA A 18 24.28 3.14 -1.94
C ALA A 18 25.52 2.99 -1.05
N VAL A 19 25.34 3.03 0.28
CA VAL A 19 26.43 2.84 1.25
C VAL A 19 26.98 1.41 1.22
N GLN A 20 26.13 0.39 1.12
CA GLN A 20 26.59 -0.99 1.05
C GLN A 20 27.35 -1.29 -0.24
N LEU A 21 26.90 -0.76 -1.38
CA LEU A 21 27.56 -0.89 -2.67
C LEU A 21 28.98 -0.31 -2.61
N ARG A 22 29.10 0.91 -2.07
CA ARG A 22 30.40 1.57 -1.85
C ARG A 22 31.30 0.76 -0.91
N ARG A 23 30.76 0.31 0.22
CA ARG A 23 31.51 -0.46 1.22
C ARG A 23 32.06 -1.76 0.64
N HIS A 24 31.26 -2.50 -0.13
CA HIS A 24 31.71 -3.73 -0.76
C HIS A 24 32.75 -3.46 -1.85
N ARG A 25 32.57 -2.39 -2.65
CA ARG A 25 33.58 -1.97 -3.63
C ARG A 25 34.93 -1.67 -2.95
N GLU A 26 34.93 -0.88 -1.87
CA GLU A 26 36.13 -0.51 -1.13
C GLU A 26 36.78 -1.72 -0.42
N THR A 27 35.98 -2.61 0.16
CA THR A 27 36.47 -3.84 0.83
C THR A 27 37.14 -4.81 -0.15
N ASN A 28 36.65 -4.87 -1.39
CA ASN A 28 37.26 -5.66 -2.46
C ASN A 28 38.39 -4.92 -3.20
N GLY A 29 38.82 -3.74 -2.73
CA GLY A 29 39.91 -2.97 -3.34
C GLY A 29 39.61 -2.44 -4.75
N MET A 30 38.34 -2.34 -5.13
CA MET A 30 37.94 -2.00 -6.49
C MET A 30 37.82 -0.48 -6.69
N SER A 31 38.30 0.01 -7.84
CA SER A 31 38.04 1.39 -8.26
C SER A 31 36.61 1.52 -8.79
N GLY A 32 36.05 2.73 -8.76
CA GLY A 32 34.74 3.00 -9.35
C GLY A 32 34.68 2.75 -10.87
N GLN A 33 35.82 2.86 -11.57
CA GLN A 33 35.93 2.50 -12.98
C GLN A 33 35.88 0.97 -13.16
N ALA A 34 36.65 0.22 -12.36
CA ALA A 34 36.68 -1.23 -12.43
C ALA A 34 35.32 -1.87 -12.15
N LEU A 35 34.55 -1.32 -11.20
CA LEU A 35 33.16 -1.75 -10.99
C LEU A 35 32.26 -1.37 -12.17
N GLY A 36 32.48 -0.19 -12.78
CA GLY A 36 31.74 0.24 -13.95
C GLY A 36 31.91 -0.71 -15.13
N ASP A 37 33.16 -1.08 -15.44
CA ASP A 37 33.50 -1.99 -16.54
C ASP A 37 32.82 -3.36 -16.37
N LEU A 38 32.75 -3.88 -15.14
CA LEU A 38 32.07 -5.14 -14.83
C LEU A 38 30.54 -5.07 -14.87
N LEU A 39 29.98 -3.88 -14.67
CA LEU A 39 28.54 -3.62 -14.77
C LEU A 39 28.12 -3.12 -16.15
N ASP A 40 29.04 -3.06 -17.11
CA ASP A 40 28.83 -2.47 -18.44
C ASP A 40 28.30 -1.02 -18.37
N CYS A 41 28.91 -0.21 -17.50
CA CYS A 41 28.53 1.20 -17.31
C CYS A 41 29.72 2.10 -16.98
N ASP A 42 29.56 3.40 -17.16
CA ASP A 42 30.64 4.35 -16.86
C ASP A 42 30.84 4.59 -15.35
N ARG A 43 32.03 5.05 -14.96
CA ARG A 43 32.38 5.43 -13.57
C ARG A 43 31.42 6.47 -12.97
N SER A 44 30.85 7.35 -13.79
CA SER A 44 29.92 8.37 -13.30
C SER A 44 28.61 7.74 -12.82
N THR A 45 28.16 6.67 -13.46
CA THR A 45 26.97 5.88 -13.12
C THR A 45 27.19 5.15 -11.81
N VAL A 46 28.36 4.53 -11.63
CA VAL A 46 28.76 3.95 -10.34
C VAL A 46 28.78 5.01 -9.24
N SER A 47 29.36 6.18 -9.49
CA SER A 47 29.36 7.26 -8.51
C SER A 47 27.95 7.73 -8.13
N ARG A 48 27.01 7.75 -9.09
CA ARG A 48 25.61 8.13 -8.85
C ARG A 48 24.85 7.06 -8.05
N TYR A 49 25.13 5.78 -8.29
CA TYR A 49 24.63 4.70 -7.43
C TYR A 49 25.12 4.86 -5.99
N GLU A 50 26.41 5.14 -5.80
CA GLU A 50 27.01 5.30 -4.46
C GLU A 50 26.60 6.58 -3.73
N SER A 51 26.08 7.59 -4.45
CA SER A 51 25.49 8.79 -3.86
C SER A 51 23.97 8.76 -3.78
N ALA A 52 23.34 7.61 -4.09
CA ALA A 52 21.88 7.44 -4.17
C ALA A 52 21.15 8.47 -5.07
N THR A 53 21.87 9.15 -5.97
CA THR A 53 21.27 10.09 -6.95
C THR A 53 20.74 9.34 -8.17
N LEU A 54 21.14 8.08 -8.34
CA LEU A 54 20.57 7.13 -9.28
C LEU A 54 20.29 5.82 -8.53
N ARG A 55 19.11 5.22 -8.76
CA ARG A 55 18.74 3.92 -8.17
C ARG A 55 19.48 2.79 -8.85
N LEU A 56 20.02 1.85 -8.07
CA LEU A 56 20.68 0.65 -8.61
C LEU A 56 19.66 -0.19 -9.38
N LYS A 57 19.98 -0.55 -10.62
CA LYS A 57 19.11 -1.37 -11.47
C LYS A 57 19.09 -2.83 -10.99
N PRO A 58 17.97 -3.57 -11.11
CA PRO A 58 17.92 -4.99 -10.75
C PRO A 58 18.98 -5.84 -11.47
N THR A 59 19.19 -5.61 -12.77
CA THR A 59 20.22 -6.33 -13.55
C THR A 59 21.63 -6.08 -13.03
N HIS A 60 21.94 -4.86 -12.58
CA HIS A 60 23.22 -4.55 -11.98
C HIS A 60 23.33 -5.15 -10.58
N ALA A 61 22.25 -5.17 -9.79
CA ALA A 61 22.22 -5.80 -8.48
C ALA A 61 22.53 -7.31 -8.56
N GLU A 62 21.96 -8.02 -9.53
CA GLU A 62 22.26 -9.42 -9.78
C GLU A 62 23.74 -9.65 -10.15
N THR A 63 24.30 -8.78 -10.99
CA THR A 63 25.72 -8.85 -11.36
C THR A 63 26.62 -8.59 -10.16
N VAL A 64 26.30 -7.60 -9.33
CA VAL A 64 27.00 -7.33 -8.08
C VAL A 64 26.92 -8.53 -7.14
N ASP A 65 25.74 -9.16 -7.02
CA ASP A 65 25.55 -10.33 -6.16
C ASP A 65 26.39 -11.53 -6.61
N ARG A 66 26.50 -11.75 -7.94
CA ARG A 66 27.38 -12.79 -8.50
C ARG A 66 28.86 -12.44 -8.31
N LEU A 67 29.24 -11.19 -8.50
CA LEU A 67 30.62 -10.72 -8.42
C LEU A 67 31.20 -10.90 -7.02
N TRP A 68 30.44 -10.56 -5.97
CA TRP A 68 30.90 -10.62 -4.59
C TRP A 68 30.34 -11.81 -3.80
N ASN A 69 29.60 -12.70 -4.45
CA ASN A 69 28.96 -13.88 -3.85
C ASN A 69 28.14 -13.54 -2.58
N THR A 70 27.36 -12.47 -2.63
CA THR A 70 26.57 -11.95 -1.49
C THR A 70 25.23 -12.67 -1.30
N GLY A 71 25.00 -13.77 -2.01
CA GLY A 71 23.80 -14.60 -1.82
C GLY A 71 22.48 -13.91 -2.17
N GLY A 72 22.49 -12.94 -3.10
CA GLY A 72 21.29 -12.21 -3.52
C GLY A 72 20.92 -11.00 -2.65
N MET A 73 21.82 -10.56 -1.77
CA MET A 73 21.58 -9.41 -0.88
C MET A 73 21.17 -8.15 -1.66
N PHE A 74 21.90 -7.77 -2.71
CA PHE A 74 21.62 -6.54 -3.45
C PHE A 74 20.32 -6.64 -4.24
N THR A 75 20.05 -7.77 -4.88
CA THR A 75 18.79 -8.04 -5.58
C THR A 75 17.60 -7.96 -4.61
N ASN A 76 17.71 -8.56 -3.42
CA ASN A 76 16.68 -8.49 -2.41
C ASN A 76 16.47 -7.04 -1.92
N LEU A 77 17.54 -6.30 -1.65
CA LEU A 77 17.46 -4.91 -1.20
C LEU A 77 16.82 -4.00 -2.26
N VAL A 78 17.20 -4.15 -3.53
CA VAL A 78 16.57 -3.41 -4.64
C VAL A 78 15.10 -3.76 -4.76
N GLY A 79 14.72 -5.03 -4.58
CA GLY A 79 13.33 -5.46 -4.50
C GLY A 79 12.57 -4.76 -3.37
N PHE A 80 13.10 -4.77 -2.14
CA PHE A 80 12.48 -4.09 -1.00
C PHE A 80 12.40 -2.57 -1.19
N ALA A 81 13.44 -1.96 -1.74
CA ALA A 81 13.48 -0.53 -1.97
C ALA A 81 12.51 -0.10 -3.08
N GLY A 82 12.33 -0.90 -4.12
CA GLY A 82 11.31 -0.68 -5.15
C GLY A 82 9.89 -0.74 -4.59
N LEU A 83 9.60 -1.74 -3.75
CA LEU A 83 8.30 -1.87 -3.06
C LEU A 83 8.01 -0.67 -2.13
N ALA A 84 9.06 -0.08 -1.54
CA ALA A 84 8.94 1.06 -0.63
C ALA A 84 8.83 2.41 -1.36
N ASP A 85 9.50 2.60 -2.50
CA ASP A 85 9.53 3.87 -3.25
C ASP A 85 8.35 4.03 -4.21
N GLU A 86 7.76 2.94 -4.71
CA GLU A 86 6.65 2.96 -5.65
C GLU A 86 5.43 2.26 -5.08
N GLY A 87 4.78 2.86 -4.09
CA GLY A 87 3.35 2.65 -3.86
C GLY A 87 2.89 1.23 -3.50
N ASP A 88 3.78 0.28 -3.18
CA ASP A 88 3.35 -1.11 -2.94
C ASP A 88 3.00 -1.42 -1.48
N TRP A 89 2.78 -0.36 -0.70
CA TRP A 89 1.91 -0.46 0.47
C TRP A 89 0.56 -1.07 0.10
N LEU A 90 0.09 -0.87 -1.15
CA LEU A 90 -1.18 -1.41 -1.61
C LEU A 90 -1.13 -2.93 -1.83
N ALA A 91 -0.09 -3.52 -2.46
CA ALA A 91 -0.01 -4.98 -2.51
C ALA A 91 0.42 -5.60 -1.18
N SER A 92 1.21 -4.88 -0.36
CA SER A 92 1.47 -5.29 1.03
C SER A 92 0.16 -5.37 1.82
N LEU A 93 -0.68 -4.33 1.73
CA LEU A 93 -2.02 -4.30 2.31
C LEU A 93 -2.89 -5.43 1.75
N ALA A 94 -2.91 -5.63 0.43
CA ALA A 94 -3.67 -6.72 -0.20
C ALA A 94 -3.21 -8.10 0.29
N ALA A 95 -1.90 -8.30 0.51
CA ALA A 95 -1.37 -9.52 1.10
C ALA A 95 -1.83 -9.72 2.55
N PHE A 96 -1.89 -8.65 3.36
CA PHE A 96 -2.43 -8.69 4.72
C PHE A 96 -3.95 -8.94 4.74
N GLU A 97 -4.71 -8.26 3.89
CA GLU A 97 -6.17 -8.43 3.76
C GLU A 97 -6.53 -9.86 3.35
N ARG A 98 -5.79 -10.45 2.41
CA ARG A 98 -5.98 -11.85 1.97
C ARG A 98 -5.83 -12.86 3.10
N ARG A 99 -4.89 -12.65 4.03
CA ARG A 99 -4.65 -13.57 5.17
C ARG A 99 -5.40 -13.17 6.44
N ALA A 100 -6.06 -12.02 6.46
CA ALA A 100 -6.71 -11.51 7.66
C ALA A 100 -7.84 -12.45 8.11
N SER A 101 -8.01 -12.58 9.43
CA SER A 101 -9.20 -13.18 10.05
C SER A 101 -10.23 -12.11 10.44
N ARG A 102 -9.78 -10.87 10.61
CA ARG A 102 -10.60 -9.69 10.92
C ARG A 102 -10.05 -8.48 10.18
N ILE A 103 -10.93 -7.69 9.59
CA ILE A 103 -10.61 -6.42 8.92
C ILE A 103 -11.46 -5.33 9.55
N ARG A 104 -10.82 -4.25 9.99
CA ARG A 104 -11.51 -3.06 10.49
C ARG A 104 -11.08 -1.87 9.65
N MET A 105 -12.05 -1.18 9.07
CA MET A 105 -11.81 -0.09 8.14
C MET A 105 -12.58 1.16 8.55
N TRP A 106 -11.95 2.31 8.33
CA TRP A 106 -12.50 3.63 8.52
C TRP A 106 -11.89 4.54 7.48
N GLU A 107 -12.74 5.08 6.62
CA GLU A 107 -12.36 6.10 5.65
C GLU A 107 -13.27 7.30 5.87
N PRO A 108 -12.72 8.51 6.10
CA PRO A 108 -13.50 9.65 6.54
C PRO A 108 -14.32 10.30 5.42
N THR A 109 -13.90 10.15 4.16
CA THR A 109 -14.42 10.92 3.02
C THR A 109 -14.89 10.07 1.85
N VAL A 110 -14.46 8.80 1.77
CA VAL A 110 -14.85 7.88 0.69
C VAL A 110 -15.26 6.54 1.27
N ILE A 111 -16.06 5.78 0.53
CA ILE A 111 -16.39 4.41 0.93
C ILE A 111 -15.13 3.55 0.85
N PRO A 112 -14.79 2.74 1.88
CA PRO A 112 -13.61 1.88 1.86
C PRO A 112 -13.56 0.96 0.63
N GLY A 113 -12.38 0.83 0.02
CA GLY A 113 -12.20 0.17 -1.27
C GLY A 113 -12.71 -1.28 -1.35
N LEU A 114 -12.74 -2.01 -0.25
CA LEU A 114 -13.30 -3.38 -0.21
C LEU A 114 -14.83 -3.41 -0.35
N LEU A 115 -15.51 -2.30 -0.08
CA LEU A 115 -16.97 -2.18 -0.13
C LEU A 115 -17.46 -1.47 -1.39
N GLN A 116 -16.56 -1.10 -2.30
CA GLN A 116 -16.90 -0.35 -3.50
C GLN A 116 -17.44 -1.25 -4.61
N THR A 117 -18.38 -0.75 -5.40
CA THR A 117 -18.76 -1.28 -6.70
C THR A 117 -17.72 -0.87 -7.76
N PRO A 118 -17.63 -1.58 -8.90
CA PRO A 118 -16.69 -1.21 -9.96
C PRO A 118 -16.87 0.24 -10.44
N ASP A 119 -18.11 0.70 -10.60
CA ASP A 119 -18.40 2.05 -11.10
C ASP A 119 -18.05 3.15 -10.08
N TYR A 120 -18.33 2.92 -8.80
CA TYR A 120 -17.89 3.84 -7.74
C TYR A 120 -16.36 3.87 -7.63
N ALA A 121 -15.71 2.70 -7.66
CA ALA A 121 -14.27 2.59 -7.61
C ALA A 121 -13.59 3.31 -8.77
N ARG A 122 -14.13 3.16 -9.98
CA ARG A 122 -13.66 3.89 -11.16
C ARG A 122 -13.79 5.40 -10.98
N ALA A 123 -14.97 5.88 -10.56
CA ALA A 123 -15.20 7.30 -10.34
C ALA A 123 -14.28 7.89 -9.26
N ALA A 124 -14.05 7.16 -8.16
CA ALA A 124 -13.13 7.57 -7.10
C ALA A 124 -11.67 7.61 -7.57
N LEU A 125 -11.24 6.64 -8.38
CA LEU A 125 -9.89 6.58 -8.94
C LEU A 125 -9.62 7.72 -9.93
N THR A 126 -10.61 8.10 -10.76
CA THR A 126 -10.48 9.21 -11.72
C THR A 126 -10.17 10.54 -11.05
N ALA A 127 -10.59 10.74 -9.79
CA ALA A 127 -10.33 11.97 -9.04
C ALA A 127 -8.92 12.02 -8.42
N GLY A 128 -8.16 10.92 -8.44
CA GLY A 128 -6.81 10.83 -7.89
C GLY A 128 -5.71 10.82 -8.95
N PRO A 129 -4.42 10.83 -8.54
CA PRO A 129 -3.29 10.64 -9.45
C PRO A 129 -3.22 9.15 -9.86
N ALA A 130 -4.09 8.72 -10.77
CA ALA A 130 -4.03 7.38 -11.35
C ALA A 130 -3.04 7.37 -12.52
N ASN A 131 -2.04 6.48 -12.48
CA ASN A 131 -1.11 6.27 -13.59
C ASN A 131 -1.75 5.40 -14.70
N ASP A 132 -2.54 4.40 -14.30
CA ASP A 132 -3.34 3.56 -15.19
C ASP A 132 -4.66 3.19 -14.49
N LEU A 133 -5.71 3.93 -14.84
CA LEU A 133 -7.05 3.79 -14.25
C LEU A 133 -7.61 2.37 -14.37
N SER A 134 -7.38 1.71 -15.51
CA SER A 134 -7.90 0.37 -15.76
C SER A 134 -7.18 -0.65 -14.89
N ALA A 135 -5.85 -0.61 -14.86
CA ALA A 135 -5.07 -1.51 -14.01
C ALA A 135 -5.33 -1.27 -12.50
N ASP A 136 -5.52 -0.02 -12.08
CA ASP A 136 -5.88 0.32 -10.70
C ASP A 136 -7.26 -0.19 -10.31
N LEU A 137 -8.23 -0.12 -11.23
CA LEU A 137 -9.57 -0.66 -11.02
C LEU A 137 -9.52 -2.18 -10.88
N GLU A 138 -8.84 -2.87 -11.80
CA GLU A 138 -8.65 -4.33 -11.77
C GLU A 138 -7.99 -4.78 -10.47
N ARG A 139 -6.89 -4.12 -10.05
CA ARG A 139 -6.24 -4.41 -8.76
C ARG A 139 -7.20 -4.26 -7.58
N ARG A 140 -8.04 -3.21 -7.57
CA ARG A 140 -9.00 -2.98 -6.49
C ARG A 140 -10.11 -4.04 -6.45
N MET A 141 -10.64 -4.44 -7.62
CA MET A 141 -11.66 -5.48 -7.72
C MET A 141 -11.11 -6.86 -7.36
N ALA A 142 -9.91 -7.20 -7.86
CA ALA A 142 -9.23 -8.45 -7.51
C ALA A 142 -8.98 -8.57 -6.00
N ARG A 143 -8.58 -7.46 -5.34
CA ARG A 143 -8.41 -7.41 -3.88
C ARG A 143 -9.70 -7.68 -3.13
N ARG A 144 -10.82 -7.11 -3.58
CA ARG A 144 -12.15 -7.34 -3.00
C ARG A 144 -12.54 -8.81 -3.10
N SER A 145 -12.47 -9.41 -4.29
CA SER A 145 -12.75 -10.83 -4.51
C SER A 145 -11.87 -11.73 -3.66
N ALA A 146 -10.56 -11.45 -3.57
CA ALA A 146 -9.64 -12.23 -2.76
C ALA A 146 -9.95 -12.22 -1.25
N VAL A 147 -10.77 -11.27 -0.77
CA VAL A 147 -11.22 -11.18 0.62
C VAL A 147 -12.58 -11.86 0.83
N PHE A 148 -13.56 -11.57 -0.03
CA PHE A 148 -14.94 -12.03 0.16
C PHE A 148 -15.23 -13.41 -0.42
N ASP A 149 -14.51 -13.84 -1.46
CA ASP A 149 -14.76 -15.11 -2.17
C ASP A 149 -14.00 -16.30 -1.55
N ARG A 150 -13.42 -16.10 -0.37
CA ARG A 150 -12.76 -17.16 0.41
C ARG A 150 -13.81 -18.12 0.98
N GLU A 151 -13.47 -19.40 1.08
CA GLU A 151 -14.29 -20.41 1.77
C GLU A 151 -14.66 -19.97 3.20
N THR A 152 -13.70 -19.34 3.89
CA THR A 152 -13.90 -18.70 5.18
C THR A 152 -13.52 -17.22 5.11
N PRO A 153 -14.47 -16.32 4.79
CA PRO A 153 -14.18 -14.89 4.69
C PRO A 153 -13.93 -14.28 6.08
N PRO A 154 -13.12 -13.21 6.18
CA PRO A 154 -12.82 -12.55 7.44
C PRO A 154 -14.05 -11.86 8.02
N ARG A 155 -14.01 -11.55 9.32
CA ARG A 155 -14.98 -10.61 9.90
C ARG A 155 -14.63 -9.19 9.49
N VAL A 156 -15.48 -8.55 8.72
CA VAL A 156 -15.30 -7.18 8.24
C VAL A 156 -16.14 -6.24 9.10
N THR A 157 -15.52 -5.21 9.68
CA THR A 157 -16.23 -4.12 10.35
C THR A 157 -15.81 -2.80 9.72
N ALA A 158 -16.77 -2.16 9.06
CA ALA A 158 -16.59 -0.88 8.44
C ALA A 158 -17.34 0.19 9.22
N PHE A 159 -16.62 1.26 9.54
CA PHE A 159 -17.21 2.48 10.03
C PHE A 159 -17.18 3.48 8.86
N LEU A 160 -18.33 4.04 8.51
CA LEU A 160 -18.49 5.02 7.45
C LEU A 160 -18.83 6.35 8.10
N ASN A 161 -18.15 7.42 7.73
CA ASN A 161 -18.60 8.76 8.07
C ASN A 161 -19.81 9.12 7.20
N TRP A 162 -20.79 9.84 7.76
CA TRP A 162 -21.88 10.45 6.98
C TRP A 162 -21.36 11.18 5.74
N ALA A 163 -20.23 11.88 5.85
CA ALA A 163 -19.60 12.59 4.72
C ALA A 163 -19.30 11.66 3.51
N ALA A 164 -18.88 10.41 3.75
CA ALA A 164 -18.60 9.45 2.69
C ALA A 164 -19.86 8.96 1.94
N LEU A 165 -21.03 9.09 2.56
CA LEU A 165 -22.33 8.77 1.95
C LEU A 165 -22.97 10.00 1.29
N ALA A 166 -22.71 11.19 1.82
CA ALA A 166 -23.26 12.45 1.32
C ALA A 166 -22.49 13.03 0.13
N GLN A 167 -21.19 12.78 0.06
CA GLN A 167 -20.35 13.26 -1.05
C GLN A 167 -20.69 12.51 -2.34
N LEU A 168 -21.05 13.25 -3.39
CA LEU A 168 -21.31 12.69 -4.71
C LEU A 168 -20.00 12.26 -5.38
N ILE A 169 -19.81 10.96 -5.55
CA ILE A 169 -18.70 10.38 -6.33
C ILE A 169 -19.29 9.74 -7.59
N GLY A 170 -18.88 10.25 -8.76
CA GLY A 170 -19.48 9.88 -10.04
C GLY A 170 -20.85 10.52 -10.22
N SER A 171 -21.90 9.71 -10.39
CA SER A 171 -23.28 10.17 -10.60
C SER A 171 -24.22 9.73 -9.47
N ARG A 172 -25.46 10.23 -9.48
CA ARG A 172 -26.48 9.85 -8.47
C ARG A 172 -26.85 8.38 -8.58
N GLU A 173 -26.86 7.85 -9.79
CA GLU A 173 -27.11 6.44 -10.09
C GLU A 173 -25.98 5.57 -9.50
N ILE A 174 -24.71 5.95 -9.74
CA ILE A 174 -23.55 5.25 -9.15
C ILE A 174 -23.62 5.25 -7.63
N MET A 175 -23.95 6.39 -7.01
CA MET A 175 -24.11 6.47 -5.55
C MET A 175 -25.27 5.61 -5.04
N ARG A 176 -26.42 5.62 -5.72
CA ARG A 176 -27.56 4.77 -5.36
C ARG A 176 -27.18 3.30 -5.39
N ASP A 177 -26.52 2.87 -6.47
CA ASP A 177 -26.13 1.47 -6.65
C ASP A 177 -25.05 1.06 -5.63
N GLN A 178 -24.13 1.97 -5.32
CA GLN A 178 -23.14 1.80 -4.26
C GLN A 178 -23.79 1.66 -2.86
N ILE A 179 -24.81 2.46 -2.54
CA ILE A 179 -25.52 2.37 -1.26
C ILE A 179 -26.33 1.07 -1.20
N ALA A 180 -27.02 0.69 -2.27
CA ALA A 180 -27.71 -0.59 -2.37
C ALA A 180 -26.73 -1.76 -2.16
N HIS A 181 -25.53 -1.66 -2.73
CA HIS A 181 -24.47 -2.64 -2.52
C HIS A 181 -24.04 -2.76 -1.05
N LEU A 182 -23.91 -1.64 -0.33
CA LEU A 182 -23.60 -1.65 1.10
C LEU A 182 -24.69 -2.35 1.92
N LEU A 183 -25.97 -2.18 1.56
CA LEU A 183 -27.07 -2.87 2.23
C LEU A 183 -26.96 -4.38 2.03
N THR A 184 -26.74 -4.84 0.80
CA THR A 184 -26.53 -6.28 0.50
C THR A 184 -25.32 -6.84 1.24
N LEU A 185 -24.20 -6.09 1.30
CA LEU A 185 -23.02 -6.52 2.08
C LEU A 185 -23.33 -6.60 3.58
N GLY A 186 -24.17 -5.72 4.11
CA GLY A 186 -24.59 -5.69 5.51
C GLY A 186 -25.43 -6.90 5.94
N GLU A 187 -26.05 -7.60 4.99
CA GLU A 187 -26.80 -8.84 5.25
C GLU A 187 -25.89 -10.06 5.44
N LEU A 188 -24.62 -9.97 5.04
CA LEU A 188 -23.66 -11.06 5.19
C LEU A 188 -23.31 -11.28 6.67
N PRO A 189 -23.25 -12.55 7.15
CA PRO A 189 -23.11 -12.87 8.58
C PRO A 189 -21.80 -12.42 9.22
N ARG A 190 -20.78 -12.09 8.40
CA ARG A 190 -19.44 -11.68 8.85
C ARG A 190 -19.12 -10.23 8.56
N VAL A 191 -20.09 -9.45 8.07
CA VAL A 191 -19.91 -8.06 7.71
C VAL A 191 -20.75 -7.19 8.64
N SER A 192 -20.15 -6.11 9.16
CA SER A 192 -20.86 -5.09 9.93
C SER A 192 -20.48 -3.73 9.40
N ILE A 193 -21.47 -2.98 8.92
CA ILE A 193 -21.31 -1.62 8.43
C ILE A 193 -22.02 -0.69 9.41
N ARG A 194 -21.33 0.36 9.86
CA ARG A 194 -21.86 1.33 10.82
C ARG A 194 -21.63 2.73 10.29
N VAL A 195 -22.66 3.55 10.33
CA VAL A 195 -22.57 4.95 9.93
C VAL A 195 -22.37 5.81 11.18
N VAL A 196 -21.39 6.69 11.14
CA VAL A 196 -21.17 7.73 12.14
C VAL A 196 -21.94 8.96 11.67
N GLU A 197 -22.90 9.36 12.49
CA GLU A 197 -23.77 10.50 12.20
C GLU A 197 -22.98 11.81 12.14
N ASN A 198 -23.44 12.74 11.31
CA ASN A 198 -22.81 14.05 11.11
C ASN A 198 -22.63 14.84 12.42
N GLN A 199 -23.53 14.65 13.39
CA GLN A 199 -23.56 15.38 14.65
C GLN A 199 -22.89 14.62 15.82
N ALA A 200 -22.21 13.51 15.55
CA ALA A 200 -21.68 12.62 16.60
C ALA A 200 -20.46 13.18 17.37
N GLY A 201 -19.98 14.39 17.03
CA GLY A 201 -18.80 14.99 17.66
C GLY A 201 -17.53 14.13 17.47
N ALA A 202 -16.66 14.09 18.47
CA ALA A 202 -15.44 13.29 18.42
C ALA A 202 -15.76 11.79 18.46
N HIS A 203 -15.61 11.11 17.31
CA HIS A 203 -15.81 9.66 17.22
C HIS A 203 -14.45 8.93 17.25
N PRO A 204 -14.26 7.87 18.08
CA PRO A 204 -12.99 7.16 18.20
C PRO A 204 -12.60 6.33 16.96
N GLY A 205 -13.43 6.37 15.91
CA GLY A 205 -13.26 5.60 14.69
C GLY A 205 -13.18 4.10 14.99
N PRO A 206 -12.20 3.37 14.43
CA PRO A 206 -12.00 1.96 14.73
C PRO A 206 -11.14 1.73 15.99
N ARG A 207 -10.76 2.75 16.77
CA ARG A 207 -10.11 2.49 18.07
C ARG A 207 -11.18 1.98 19.04
N ARG A 208 -10.96 0.81 19.65
CA ARG A 208 -11.96 0.04 20.41
C ARG A 208 -12.74 0.90 21.42
N ALA A 209 -14.07 0.76 21.42
CA ALA A 209 -14.90 0.70 22.62
C ALA A 209 -15.31 -0.76 22.80
N ASP A 210 -14.49 -1.56 23.51
CA ASP A 210 -14.88 -2.92 23.95
C ASP A 210 -15.09 -2.96 25.46
N HIS A 211 -15.50 -1.82 26.02
CA HIS A 211 -16.12 -1.75 27.33
C HIS A 211 -17.59 -1.46 27.10
N ARG A 212 -18.42 -2.52 27.07
CA ARG A 212 -19.84 -2.36 27.38
C ARG A 212 -19.96 -2.39 28.91
N PRO A 213 -20.47 -1.34 29.56
CA PRO A 213 -21.14 -1.54 30.84
C PRO A 213 -22.39 -2.41 30.57
N HIS A 214 -22.60 -3.41 31.41
CA HIS A 214 -23.79 -4.26 31.36
C HIS A 214 -25.06 -3.40 31.46
N GLY A 215 -26.01 -3.60 30.53
CA GLY A 215 -27.39 -3.13 30.66
C GLY A 215 -27.80 -2.04 29.66
N GLY A 216 -28.34 -2.46 28.51
CA GLY A 216 -29.01 -1.54 27.57
C GLY A 216 -29.37 -2.26 26.27
N ARG A 217 -30.66 -2.54 26.06
CA ARG A 217 -31.18 -3.18 24.84
C ARG A 217 -30.87 -2.33 23.60
N PRO A 218 -30.54 -2.91 22.43
CA PRO A 218 -30.36 -2.13 21.21
C PRO A 218 -31.70 -1.69 20.63
N ARG A 219 -31.85 -0.39 20.37
CA ARG A 219 -32.86 0.18 19.46
C ARG A 219 -32.31 0.22 18.02
N SER A 220 -33.25 0.04 17.10
CA SER A 220 -33.19 0.14 15.63
C SER A 220 -32.10 -0.68 14.92
N ARG A 221 -32.50 -1.90 14.51
CA ARG A 221 -32.08 -2.45 13.22
C ARG A 221 -32.82 -1.67 12.12
N LEU A 222 -32.13 -1.39 11.01
CA LEU A 222 -32.78 -1.26 9.72
C LEU A 222 -33.33 -2.64 9.31
#